data_AF-A0A372Q7W0-F1
#
_entry.id   AF-A0A372Q7W0-F1
#
_cell.length_a   1.000
_cell.length_b   1.000
_cell.length_c   1.000
_cell.angle_alpha   90.00
_cell.angle_beta   90.00
_cell.angle_gamma   90.00
#
_symmetry.space_group_name_H-M   'P 1'
#
loop_
_entity.id
_entity.type
_entity.pdbx_description
1 polymer ?
#
loop_
_entity_poly.entity_id
_entity_poly.type
_entity_poly.pdbx_seq_one_letter_code
_entity_poly.pdbx_strand_id
1 'polypeptide(L)' 'GYKIQRQRIRESIHRVDPIGPAVRWSNFVIRQPYTVARLNSLWYNDETHSLIRWKFVIHTFIDG' A
#
# COMPACT_ATOMS: atom_id res chain seq x y z
N GLY A 1 14.51 16.93 -16.73
CA GLY A 1 13.34 16.15 -16.27
C GLY A 1 12.15 16.45 -17.15
N TYR A 2 11.41 15.44 -17.60
CA TYR A 2 10.23 15.62 -18.45
C TYR A 2 9.08 16.24 -17.64
N LYS A 3 8.69 17.48 -17.98
CA LYS A 3 7.53 18.16 -17.40
C LYS A 3 6.27 17.77 -18.18
N ILE A 4 5.74 16.59 -17.90
CA ILE A 4 4.46 16.14 -18.46
C ILE A 4 3.33 16.71 -17.59
N GLN A 5 2.30 17.27 -18.24
CA GLN A 5 1.12 17.77 -17.55
C GLN A 5 0.42 16.63 -16.79
N ARG A 6 0.11 16.85 -15.50
CA ARG A 6 -0.57 15.84 -14.65
C ARG A 6 -1.86 15.31 -15.28
N GLN A 7 -2.56 16.15 -16.05
CA GLN A 7 -3.77 15.77 -16.75
C GLN A 7 -3.53 14.60 -17.73
N ARG A 8 -2.48 14.67 -18.56
CA ARG A 8 -2.16 13.62 -19.55
C ARG A 8 -1.82 12.29 -18.88
N ILE A 9 -1.16 12.34 -17.72
CA ILE A 9 -0.85 11.14 -16.93
C ILE A 9 -2.13 10.50 -16.39
N ARG A 10 -3.05 11.31 -15.85
CA ARG A 10 -4.34 10.83 -15.34
C ARG A 10 -5.22 10.23 -16.44
N GLU A 11 -5.30 10.88 -17.60
CA GLU A 11 -6.03 10.38 -18.75
C GLU A 11 -5.47 9.05 -19.26
N SER A 12 -4.14 8.90 -19.29
CA SER A 12 -3.50 7.64 -19.66
C SER A 12 -3.79 6.52 -18.65
N ILE A 13 -3.68 6.81 -17.35
CA ILE A 13 -3.99 5.84 -16.28
C ILE A 13 -5.46 5.41 -16.38
N HIS A 14 -6.38 6.35 -16.58
CA HIS A 14 -7.81 6.05 -16.71
C HIS A 14 -8.14 5.28 -17.99
N ARG A 15 -7.38 5.46 -19.08
CA ARG A 15 -7.53 4.68 -20.31
C ARG A 15 -7.06 3.22 -20.12
N VAL A 16 -5.96 3.02 -19.40
CA VAL A 16 -5.36 1.69 -19.20
C VAL A 16 -6.08 0.92 -18.09
N ASP A 17 -6.47 1.60 -17.02
CA ASP A 17 -7.10 1.01 -15.85
C ASP A 17 -8.11 2.00 -15.22
N PRO A 18 -9.38 1.98 -15.67
CA PRO A 18 -10.42 2.83 -15.11
C PRO A 18 -10.84 2.43 -13.69
N ILE A 19 -10.54 1.19 -13.24
CA ILE A 19 -11.05 0.61 -12.00
C ILE A 19 -10.01 0.71 -10.86
N GLY A 20 -8.73 0.47 -11.15
CA GLY A 20 -7.67 0.48 -10.15
C GLY A 20 -7.52 1.79 -9.38
N PRO A 21 -7.65 2.99 -10.00
CA PRO A 21 -7.65 4.25 -9.26
C PRO A 21 -8.82 4.35 -8.27
N ALA A 22 -10.03 3.92 -8.67
CA ALA A 22 -11.20 3.95 -7.82
C ALA A 22 -11.06 2.98 -6.62
N VAL A 23 -10.56 1.77 -6.87
CA VAL A 23 -10.31 0.75 -5.83
C VAL A 23 -9.22 1.20 -4.85
N ARG A 24 -8.17 1.88 -5.32
CA ARG A 24 -7.13 2.44 -4.44
C ARG A 24 -7.66 3.54 -3.54
N TRP A 25 -8.60 4.35 -4.02
CA TRP A 25 -9.21 5.43 -3.25
C TRP A 25 -10.29 4.89 -2.29
N SER A 26 -10.96 3.79 -2.64
CA SER A 26 -11.94 3.15 -1.76
C SER A 26 -11.28 2.37 -0.62
N ASN A 27 -10.08 1.84 -0.84
CA ASN A 27 -9.27 1.16 0.18
C ASN A 27 -8.59 2.16 1.11
N PHE A 28 -9.39 2.91 1.88
CA PHE A 28 -8.87 3.59 3.05
C PHE A 28 -8.39 2.54 4.05
N VAL A 29 -7.08 2.47 4.26
CA VAL A 29 -6.50 1.66 5.35
C VAL A 29 -6.91 2.31 6.66
N ILE A 30 -7.96 1.79 7.29
CA ILE A 30 -8.41 2.21 8.61
C ILE A 30 -7.36 1.73 9.61
N ARG A 31 -6.40 2.60 9.95
CA ARG A 31 -5.42 2.33 11.01
C ARG A 31 -6.11 2.55 12.36
N GLN A 32 -6.51 1.47 13.01
CA GLN A 32 -6.96 1.56 14.40
C GLN A 32 -5.76 1.87 15.30
N PRO A 33 -5.88 2.81 16.26
CA PRO A 33 -4.85 3.04 17.26
C PRO A 33 -4.80 1.84 18.21
N TYR A 34 -3.76 1.02 18.11
CA TYR A 34 -3.52 -0.09 19.03
C TYR A 34 -3.07 0.45 20.38
N THR A 35 -3.91 0.31 21.41
CA THR A 35 -3.58 0.66 22.79
C THR A 35 -2.94 -0.56 23.46
N VAL A 36 -1.62 -0.56 23.59
CA VAL A 36 -0.86 -1.68 24.19
C VAL A 36 -0.50 -1.33 25.63
N ALA A 37 -0.74 -2.24 26.57
CA ALA A 37 -0.54 -2.00 28.01
C ALA A 37 0.95 -1.94 28.43
N ARG A 38 1.92 -2.22 27.54
CA ARG A 38 3.35 -2.25 27.86
C ARG A 38 4.23 -1.94 26.65
N LEU A 39 5.28 -1.12 26.85
CA LEU A 39 6.13 -0.51 25.79
C LEU A 39 6.81 -1.48 24.81
N ASN A 40 7.00 -2.77 25.12
CA ASN A 40 7.76 -3.71 24.26
C ASN A 40 6.93 -4.93 23.78
N SER A 41 5.61 -4.79 23.64
CA SER A 41 4.74 -5.92 23.26
C SER A 41 4.18 -5.86 21.84
N LEU A 42 4.49 -4.79 21.08
CA LEU A 42 3.98 -4.60 19.73
C LEU A 42 5.03 -5.06 18.70
N TRP A 43 5.07 -6.35 18.39
CA TRP A 43 5.81 -6.84 17.23
C TRP A 43 4.95 -6.60 15.99
N TYR A 44 5.36 -5.69 15.11
CA TYR A 44 4.67 -5.47 13.84
C TYR A 44 5.23 -6.42 12.79
N ASN A 45 4.45 -7.45 12.47
CA ASN A 45 4.74 -8.40 11.40
C ASN A 45 3.89 -8.01 10.20
N ASP A 46 4.50 -7.39 9.20
CA ASP A 46 3.81 -7.08 7.94
C ASP A 46 4.22 -8.09 6.88
N GLU A 47 3.25 -8.82 6.38
CA GLU A 47 3.44 -9.76 5.26
C GLU A 47 3.02 -9.08 3.96
N THR A 48 4.01 -8.70 3.16
CA THR A 48 3.73 -8.15 1.84
C THR A 48 3.64 -9.27 0.81
N HIS A 49 2.42 -9.57 0.38
CA HIS A 49 2.10 -10.58 -0.63
C HIS A 49 2.17 -10.07 -2.09
N SER A 50 2.60 -8.83 -2.32
CA SER A 50 2.62 -8.19 -3.65
C SER A 50 3.44 -8.96 -4.71
N LEU A 51 4.34 -9.85 -4.29
CA LEU A 51 5.14 -10.71 -5.16
C LEU A 51 4.70 -12.19 -5.17
N ILE A 52 3.53 -12.53 -4.63
CA ILE A 52 3.03 -13.91 -4.56
C ILE A 52 2.87 -14.58 -5.94
N ARG A 53 2.60 -13.77 -6.98
CA ARG A 53 2.56 -14.25 -8.38
C ARG A 53 3.87 -14.88 -8.84
N TRP A 54 4.99 -14.48 -8.22
CA TRP A 54 6.33 -15.01 -8.45
C TRP A 54 6.78 -15.96 -7.33
N LYS A 55 5.86 -16.35 -6.45
CA LYS A 55 6.10 -17.17 -5.26
C LYS A 55 7.04 -16.54 -4.24
N PHE A 56 7.16 -15.21 -4.22
CA PHE A 56 7.91 -14.50 -3.20
C PHE A 56 6.97 -13.86 -2.17
N VAL A 57 7.34 -14.01 -0.90
CA VAL A 57 6.69 -13.33 0.23
C VAL A 57 7.78 -12.62 1.02
N ILE A 58 7.60 -11.33 1.25
CA ILE A 58 8.54 -10.50 2.02
C ILE A 58 7.89 -10.23 3.37
N HIS A 59 8.56 -10.68 4.43
CA HIS A 59 8.16 -10.42 5.81
C HIS A 59 9.06 -9.33 6.37
N THR A 60 8.47 -8.20 6.73
CA THR A 60 9.21 -7.14 7.43
C THR A 60 8.85 -7.19 8.91
N PHE A 61 9.88 -7.36 9.73
CA PHE A 61 9.79 -7.31 11.19
C PHE A 61 10.44 -6.01 11.65
N ILE A 62 9.66 -5.16 12.32
CA ILE A 62 10.17 -3.93 12.93
C ILE A 62 9.98 -4.11 14.44
N ASP A 63 11.10 -4.17 15.15
CA ASP A 63 11.14 -4.10 16.61
C ASP A 63 11.11 -2.62 17.01
N GLY A 64 10.29 -2.30 18.01
CA GLY A 64 10.07 -0.94 18.50
C GLY A 64 11.12 -0.51 19.51
#